data_AF-A0A6A4KKQ4-F1
#
_entry.id   AF-A0A6A4KKQ4-F1
#
_cell.length_a   1.000
_cell.length_b   1.000
_cell.length_c   1.000
_cell.angle_alpha   90.00
_cell.angle_beta   90.00
_cell.angle_gamma   90.00
#
_symmetry.space_group_name_H-M   'P 1'
#
loop_
_entity.id
_entity.type
_entity.pdbx_description
1 polymer ?
#
loop_
_entity_poly.entity_id
_entity_poly.type
_entity_poly.pdbx_seq_one_letter_code
_entity_poly.pdbx_strand_id
1 'polypeptide(L)'
;MGRAVKFEFIANESVRRQTFRKRRAGLMKKVSELRTLCGVDACAVIYGTPDAQPDVCPSPPETYHVLERFCNLPIMKKDLSVMNRETFLTQNVTRVNTTLQKFKYRNWRVEKEQLMGKNLVEINLNDVGNLKDLEDVSGLLEGRINSAAKQIEHIKSGGVRGN
;
A
#
# COMPACT_ATOMS: atom_id res chain seq x y z
N MET A 1 -0.02 -16.01 -20.54
CA MET A 1 -0.08 -15.03 -19.44
C MET A 1 0.58 -13.73 -19.90
N GLY A 2 -0.04 -12.57 -19.67
CA GLY A 2 0.56 -11.28 -20.04
C GLY A 2 1.80 -10.97 -19.19
N ARG A 3 2.80 -10.29 -19.76
CA ARG A 3 3.94 -9.78 -18.96
C ARG A 3 3.43 -8.75 -17.95
N ALA A 4 4.01 -8.76 -16.75
CA ALA A 4 3.73 -7.73 -15.75
C ALA A 4 4.08 -6.34 -16.32
N VAL A 5 3.16 -5.39 -16.14
CA VAL A 5 3.29 -4.01 -16.62
C VAL A 5 3.55 -3.11 -15.44
N LYS A 6 4.64 -2.32 -15.48
CA LYS A 6 4.85 -1.21 -14.56
C LYS A 6 3.99 -0.02 -14.97
N PHE A 7 3.30 0.62 -14.03
CA PHE A 7 2.45 1.80 -14.26
C PHE A 7 3.26 3.09 -14.11
N GLU A 8 4.29 3.25 -14.95
CA GLU A 8 5.18 4.41 -14.97
C GLU A 8 5.29 4.98 -16.39
N PHE A 9 5.90 6.16 -16.53
CA PHE A 9 6.13 6.76 -17.83
C PHE A 9 7.11 5.90 -18.66
N ILE A 10 6.71 5.49 -19.86
CA ILE A 10 7.56 4.72 -20.77
C ILE A 10 8.58 5.67 -21.40
N ALA A 11 9.83 5.64 -20.94
CA ALA A 11 10.89 6.53 -21.42
C ALA A 11 11.17 6.36 -22.93
N ASN A 12 11.26 5.12 -23.40
CA ASN A 12 11.48 4.82 -24.82
C ASN A 12 10.30 5.28 -25.68
N GLU A 13 10.54 6.24 -26.56
CA GLU A 13 9.48 6.88 -27.34
C GLU A 13 8.79 5.92 -28.33
N SER A 14 9.54 5.07 -29.02
CA SER A 14 8.97 4.11 -29.98
C SER A 14 8.04 3.12 -29.29
N VAL A 15 8.49 2.56 -28.16
CA VAL A 15 7.68 1.67 -27.32
C VAL A 15 6.48 2.41 -26.75
N ARG A 16 6.65 3.65 -26.27
CA ARG A 16 5.57 4.50 -25.75
C ARG A 16 4.50 4.74 -26.81
N ARG A 17 4.89 5.10 -28.04
CA ARG A 17 3.98 5.39 -29.16
C ARG A 17 3.23 4.14 -29.61
N GLN A 18 3.91 2.99 -29.73
CA GLN A 18 3.25 1.73 -30.08
C GLN A 18 2.28 1.29 -28.97
N THR A 19 2.68 1.42 -27.71
CA THR A 19 1.85 1.08 -26.55
C THR A 19 0.63 1.99 -26.47
N PHE A 20 0.81 3.29 -26.69
CA PHE A 20 -0.29 4.26 -26.74
C PHE A 20 -1.31 3.89 -27.80
N ARG A 21 -0.90 3.64 -29.05
CA ARG A 21 -1.81 3.22 -30.13
C ARG A 21 -2.63 1.98 -29.76
N LYS A 22 -1.97 0.94 -29.23
CA LYS A 22 -2.62 -0.32 -28.83
C LYS A 22 -3.59 -0.13 -27.66
N ARG A 23 -3.15 0.55 -26.59
CA ARG A 23 -3.98 0.77 -25.39
C ARG A 23 -5.14 1.71 -25.65
N ARG A 24 -4.93 2.75 -26.46
CA ARG A 24 -5.97 3.68 -26.88
C ARG A 24 -7.09 2.95 -27.61
N ALA A 25 -6.77 2.16 -28.63
CA ALA A 25 -7.77 1.37 -29.35
C ALA A 25 -8.52 0.40 -28.42
N GLY A 26 -7.79 -0.26 -27.51
CA GLY A 26 -8.40 -1.13 -26.50
C GLY A 26 -9.33 -0.40 -25.55
N LEU A 27 -8.96 0.79 -25.07
CA LEU A 27 -9.77 1.61 -24.17
C LEU A 27 -11.06 2.08 -24.86
N MET A 28 -10.96 2.62 -26.07
CA MET A 28 -12.14 3.06 -26.84
C MET A 28 -13.13 1.91 -27.08
N LYS A 29 -12.61 0.72 -27.41
CA LYS A 29 -13.42 -0.50 -27.54
C LYS A 29 -14.11 -0.86 -26.22
N LYS A 30 -13.38 -0.83 -25.10
CA LYS A 30 -13.94 -1.16 -23.78
C LYS A 30 -15.03 -0.18 -23.34
N VAL A 31 -14.87 1.11 -23.63
CA VAL A 31 -15.89 2.13 -23.35
C VAL A 31 -17.15 1.88 -24.17
N SER A 32 -16.98 1.55 -25.46
CA SER A 32 -18.10 1.20 -26.34
C SER A 32 -18.83 -0.06 -25.86
N GLU A 33 -18.09 -1.13 -25.54
CA GLU A 33 -18.64 -2.37 -24.96
C GLU A 33 -19.39 -2.09 -23.66
N LEU A 34 -18.84 -1.27 -22.77
CA LEU A 34 -19.47 -0.93 -21.50
C LEU A 34 -20.80 -0.21 -21.71
N ARG A 35 -20.87 0.78 -22.62
CA ARG A 35 -22.14 1.43 -22.99
C ARG A 35 -23.15 0.40 -23.51
N THR A 36 -22.75 -0.42 -24.48
CA THR A 36 -23.66 -1.33 -25.17
C THR A 36 -24.16 -2.46 -24.28
N LEU A 37 -23.27 -3.08 -23.50
CA LEU A 37 -23.60 -4.27 -22.72
C LEU A 37 -24.31 -3.93 -21.40
N CYS A 38 -23.97 -2.79 -20.79
CA CYS A 38 -24.51 -2.41 -19.49
C CYS A 38 -25.57 -1.31 -19.58
N GLY A 39 -25.81 -0.72 -20.77
CA GLY A 39 -26.78 0.37 -20.95
C GLY A 39 -26.43 1.63 -20.17
N VAL A 40 -25.14 1.85 -19.89
CA VAL A 40 -24.67 3.00 -19.11
C VAL A 40 -24.17 4.12 -20.00
N ASP A 41 -24.30 5.35 -19.52
CA ASP A 41 -23.68 6.52 -20.14
C ASP A 41 -22.20 6.59 -19.78
N ALA A 42 -21.34 6.32 -20.76
CA ALA A 42 -19.89 6.38 -20.61
C ALA A 42 -19.26 7.09 -21.81
N CYS A 43 -18.24 7.91 -21.56
CA CYS A 43 -17.47 8.57 -22.60
C CYS A 43 -15.98 8.52 -22.29
N ALA A 44 -15.15 8.69 -23.32
CA ALA A 44 -13.71 8.85 -23.19
C ALA A 44 -13.18 9.96 -24.09
N VAL A 45 -12.26 10.75 -23.53
CA VAL A 45 -11.51 11.79 -24.23
C VAL A 45 -10.02 11.50 -24.03
N ILE A 46 -9.28 11.28 -25.11
CA ILE A 46 -7.87 10.88 -25.06
C ILE A 46 -7.03 11.85 -25.86
N TYR A 47 -6.12 12.54 -25.18
CA TYR A 47 -5.10 13.40 -25.80
C TYR A 47 -3.82 12.60 -26.03
N GLY A 48 -3.36 12.55 -27.29
CA GLY A 48 -2.18 11.78 -27.68
C GLY A 48 -0.92 12.62 -27.78
N THR A 49 -0.92 13.59 -28.68
CA THR A 49 0.13 14.59 -28.83
C THR A 49 -0.48 15.96 -28.57
N PRO A 50 0.28 16.93 -28.00
CA PRO A 50 -0.23 18.26 -27.67
C PRO A 50 -0.97 18.95 -28.82
N ASP A 51 -0.52 18.72 -30.06
CA ASP A 51 -1.03 19.40 -31.25
C ASP A 51 -2.11 18.61 -32.01
N ALA A 52 -2.49 17.41 -31.54
CA ALA A 52 -3.51 16.59 -32.19
C ALA A 52 -4.89 16.78 -31.55
N GLN A 53 -5.93 16.73 -32.39
CA GLN A 53 -7.30 16.61 -31.91
C GLN A 53 -7.45 15.37 -31.02
N PRO A 54 -8.20 15.46 -29.91
CA PRO A 54 -8.41 14.32 -29.04
C PRO A 54 -9.23 13.24 -29.74
N ASP A 55 -8.89 11.99 -29.44
CA ASP A 55 -9.74 10.86 -29.81
C ASP A 55 -10.91 10.82 -28.83
N VAL A 56 -12.14 10.86 -29.37
CA VAL A 56 -13.38 10.94 -28.58
C VAL A 56 -14.29 9.75 -28.88
N CYS A 57 -14.86 9.16 -27.83
CA CYS A 57 -15.85 8.08 -27.92
C CYS A 57 -17.00 8.40 -26.95
N PRO A 58 -18.27 8.28 -27.38
CA PRO A 58 -18.75 7.68 -28.64
C PRO A 58 -18.73 8.65 -29.84
N SER A 59 -19.26 9.86 -29.67
CA SER A 59 -19.18 10.96 -30.64
C SER A 59 -18.93 12.27 -29.87
N PRO A 60 -18.42 13.34 -30.50
CA PRO A 60 -18.21 14.61 -29.81
C PRO A 60 -19.48 15.18 -29.13
N PRO A 61 -20.66 15.21 -29.78
CA PRO A 61 -21.88 15.71 -29.14
C PRO A 61 -22.34 14.84 -27.95
N GLU A 62 -22.34 13.52 -28.11
CA GLU A 62 -22.72 12.61 -27.02
C GLU A 62 -21.75 12.69 -25.84
N THR A 63 -20.45 12.77 -26.13
CA THR A 63 -19.43 12.94 -25.09
C THR A 63 -19.63 14.24 -24.33
N TYR A 64 -19.91 15.33 -25.04
CA TYR A 64 -20.23 16.61 -24.40
C TYR A 64 -21.44 16.48 -23.48
N HIS A 65 -22.52 15.82 -23.92
CA HIS A 65 -23.71 15.61 -23.09
C HIS A 65 -23.44 14.78 -21.82
N VAL A 66 -22.59 13.74 -21.91
CA VAL A 66 -22.18 12.96 -20.73
C VAL A 66 -21.36 13.83 -19.77
N LEU A 67 -20.42 14.61 -20.28
CA LEU A 67 -19.59 15.52 -19.48
C LEU A 67 -20.42 16.63 -18.82
N GLU A 68 -21.36 17.23 -19.55
CA GLU A 68 -22.27 18.25 -19.04
C GLU A 68 -23.10 17.71 -17.87
N ARG A 69 -23.74 16.55 -18.05
CA ARG A 69 -24.48 15.88 -16.97
C ARG A 69 -23.59 15.61 -15.76
N PHE A 70 -22.37 15.13 -15.97
CA PHE A 70 -21.40 14.91 -14.89
C PHE A 70 -21.04 16.22 -14.17
N CYS A 71 -20.76 17.30 -14.91
CA CYS A 71 -20.46 18.62 -14.37
C CYS A 71 -21.64 19.23 -13.60
N ASN A 72 -22.87 18.86 -13.92
CA ASN A 72 -24.08 19.32 -13.24
C ASN A 72 -24.45 18.49 -12.00
N LEU A 73 -23.72 17.40 -11.69
CA LEU A 73 -23.97 16.62 -10.48
C LEU A 73 -23.60 17.39 -9.20
N PRO A 74 -24.38 17.26 -8.10
CA PRO A 74 -24.02 17.79 -6.79
C PRO A 74 -22.65 17.25 -6.32
N ILE A 75 -21.87 18.09 -5.63
CA ILE A 75 -20.50 17.78 -5.16
C ILE A 75 -20.45 16.45 -4.40
N MET A 76 -21.42 16.21 -3.51
CA MET A 76 -21.56 14.96 -2.74
C MET A 76 -21.58 13.71 -3.63
N LYS A 77 -22.23 13.79 -4.80
CA LYS A 77 -22.30 12.67 -5.77
C LYS A 77 -21.04 12.56 -6.64
N LYS A 78 -20.29 13.65 -6.83
CA LYS A 78 -19.00 13.63 -7.53
C LYS A 78 -17.91 13.00 -6.64
N ASP A 79 -17.84 13.37 -5.37
CA ASP A 79 -16.81 12.87 -4.45
C ASP A 79 -16.95 11.38 -4.10
N LEU A 80 -18.17 10.84 -4.10
CA LEU A 80 -18.43 9.42 -3.84
C LEU A 80 -17.96 8.49 -4.97
N SER A 81 -17.69 9.00 -6.18
CA SER A 81 -17.47 8.17 -7.39
C SER A 81 -16.19 8.53 -8.18
N VAL A 82 -15.45 9.56 -7.81
CA VAL A 82 -14.26 9.99 -8.55
C VAL A 82 -13.02 9.27 -8.00
N MET A 83 -12.68 8.13 -8.60
CA MET A 83 -11.33 7.59 -8.53
C MET A 83 -10.45 8.41 -9.47
N ASN A 84 -9.89 9.52 -8.98
CA ASN A 84 -8.90 10.28 -9.72
C ASN A 84 -7.51 9.64 -9.57
N ARG A 85 -6.55 10.11 -10.39
CA ARG A 85 -5.17 9.59 -10.38
C ARG A 85 -4.52 9.71 -9.01
N GLU A 86 -4.77 10.80 -8.29
CA GLU A 86 -4.19 11.06 -6.98
C GLU A 86 -4.74 10.09 -5.93
N THR A 87 -6.06 9.92 -5.83
CA THR A 87 -6.68 8.98 -4.90
C THR A 87 -6.25 7.55 -5.18
N PHE A 88 -6.15 7.14 -6.46
CA PHE A 88 -5.64 5.82 -6.84
C PHE A 88 -4.17 5.62 -6.45
N LEU A 89 -3.31 6.62 -6.66
CA LEU A 89 -1.89 6.55 -6.27
C LEU A 89 -1.74 6.50 -4.75
N THR A 90 -2.46 7.36 -4.02
CA THR A 90 -2.47 7.37 -2.55
C THR A 90 -2.92 6.02 -2.00
N GLN A 91 -3.99 5.43 -2.53
CA GLN A 91 -4.44 4.09 -2.15
C GLN A 91 -3.37 3.01 -2.40
N ASN A 92 -2.68 3.06 -3.53
CA ASN A 92 -1.60 2.12 -3.82
C ASN A 92 -0.40 2.29 -2.89
N VAL A 93 0.00 3.53 -2.60
CA VAL A 93 1.07 3.82 -1.62
C VAL A 93 0.69 3.26 -0.27
N THR A 94 -0.54 3.53 0.21
CA THR A 94 -1.06 2.98 1.46
C THR A 94 -1.05 1.45 1.46
N ARG A 95 -1.45 0.80 0.36
CA ARG A 95 -1.43 -0.67 0.23
C ARG A 95 -0.02 -1.25 0.28
N VAL A 96 0.95 -0.64 -0.40
CA VAL A 96 2.35 -1.08 -0.34
C VAL A 96 2.92 -0.86 1.05
N ASN A 97 2.64 0.29 1.67
CA ASN A 97 3.16 0.63 3.00
C ASN A 97 2.58 -0.30 4.08
N THR A 98 1.29 -0.59 4.04
CA THR A 98 0.66 -1.57 4.96
C THR A 98 1.25 -2.97 4.79
N THR A 99 1.56 -3.37 3.56
CA THR A 99 2.24 -4.65 3.28
C THR A 99 3.67 -4.64 3.83
N LEU A 100 4.41 -3.55 3.65
CA LEU A 100 5.75 -3.37 4.20
C LEU A 100 5.75 -3.44 5.74
N GLN A 101 4.80 -2.77 6.41
CA GLN A 101 4.67 -2.82 7.87
C GLN A 101 4.41 -4.24 8.38
N LYS A 102 3.57 -5.01 7.68
CA LYS A 102 3.37 -6.44 7.99
C LYS A 102 4.67 -7.23 7.88
N PHE A 103 5.46 -7.02 6.83
CA PHE A 103 6.75 -7.69 6.69
C PHE A 103 7.76 -7.26 7.76
N LYS A 104 7.84 -5.97 8.10
CA LYS A 104 8.67 -5.47 9.20
C LYS A 104 8.31 -6.11 10.53
N TYR A 105 7.01 -6.19 10.85
CA TYR A 105 6.54 -6.85 12.06
C TYR A 105 6.86 -8.35 12.08
N ARG A 106 6.71 -9.04 10.95
CA ARG A 106 7.09 -10.46 10.83
C ARG A 106 8.58 -10.67 11.02
N ASN A 107 9.42 -9.84 10.39
CA ASN A 107 10.88 -9.90 10.57
C ASN A 107 11.25 -9.63 12.03
N TRP A 108 10.71 -8.57 12.63
CA TRP A 108 10.93 -8.24 14.03
C TRP A 108 10.54 -9.41 14.96
N ARG A 109 9.40 -10.06 14.70
CA ARG A 109 8.99 -11.26 15.47
C ARG A 109 10.02 -12.38 15.37
N VAL A 110 10.49 -12.69 14.16
CA VAL A 110 11.48 -13.74 13.92
C VAL A 110 12.82 -13.39 14.55
N GLU A 111 13.29 -12.15 14.43
CA GLU A 111 14.51 -11.66 15.06
C GLU A 111 14.43 -11.77 16.59
N LYS A 112 13.31 -11.36 17.20
CA LYS A 112 13.11 -11.47 18.65
C LYS A 112 12.98 -12.93 19.11
N GLU A 113 12.33 -13.80 18.33
CA GLU A 113 12.27 -15.24 18.61
C GLU A 113 13.66 -15.90 18.51
N GLN A 114 14.47 -15.52 17.53
CA GLN A 114 15.86 -15.96 17.41
C GLN A 114 16.72 -15.45 18.55
N LEU A 115 16.56 -14.19 18.97
CA LEU A 115 17.24 -13.64 20.15
C LEU A 115 16.80 -14.36 21.43
N MET A 116 15.51 -14.66 21.60
CA MET A 116 15.01 -15.45 22.72
C MET A 116 15.58 -16.87 22.72
N GLY A 117 15.69 -17.51 21.55
CA GLY A 117 16.36 -18.80 21.40
C GLY A 117 17.86 -18.72 21.69
N LYS A 118 18.52 -17.62 21.28
CA LYS A 118 19.90 -17.33 21.63
C LYS A 118 20.05 -17.04 23.13
N ASN A 119 19.10 -16.41 23.82
CA ASN A 119 19.13 -16.10 25.26
C ASN A 119 19.04 -17.34 26.19
N LEU A 120 18.91 -18.55 25.65
CA LEU A 120 19.27 -19.78 26.36
C LEU A 120 20.79 -20.01 26.41
N VAL A 121 21.56 -19.17 25.73
CA VAL A 121 23.02 -19.12 25.62
C VAL A 121 23.45 -17.66 25.86
N GLU A 122 24.48 -17.46 26.68
CA GLU A 122 25.04 -16.17 27.10
C GLU A 122 24.92 -15.00 26.09
N ILE A 123 24.33 -13.87 26.51
CA ILE A 123 24.32 -12.63 25.71
C ILE A 123 25.75 -12.10 25.61
N ASN A 124 26.32 -12.09 24.40
CA ASN A 124 27.57 -11.41 24.10
C ASN A 124 27.28 -9.97 23.67
N LEU A 125 27.69 -9.00 24.50
CA LEU A 125 27.46 -7.56 24.29
C LEU A 125 28.12 -7.00 23.01
N ASN A 126 29.03 -7.76 22.38
CA ASN A 126 29.67 -7.37 21.13
C ASN A 126 28.74 -7.43 19.90
N ASP A 127 27.56 -8.05 20.02
CA ASP A 127 26.59 -8.17 18.91
C ASP A 127 25.59 -6.98 18.83
N VAL A 128 25.69 -6.00 19.74
CA VAL A 128 24.77 -4.84 19.78
C VAL A 128 25.28 -3.75 18.82
N GLY A 129 24.63 -3.62 17.66
CA GLY A 129 25.13 -2.80 16.55
C GLY A 129 24.83 -1.30 16.62
N ASN A 130 23.98 -0.83 17.55
CA ASN A 130 23.68 0.59 17.72
C ASN A 130 23.08 0.90 19.12
N LEU A 131 23.01 2.19 19.45
CA LEU A 131 22.56 2.71 20.75
C LEU A 131 21.11 2.34 21.08
N LYS A 132 20.23 2.26 20.07
CA LYS A 132 18.82 1.89 20.24
C LYS A 132 18.69 0.44 20.73
N ASP A 133 19.48 -0.44 20.13
CA ASP A 133 19.50 -1.86 20.52
C ASP A 133 20.02 -2.04 21.95
N LEU A 134 20.93 -1.15 22.39
CA LEU A 134 21.46 -1.15 23.77
C LEU A 134 20.42 -0.66 24.79
N GLU A 135 19.66 0.39 24.46
CA GLU A 135 18.53 0.86 25.29
C GLU A 135 17.46 -0.22 25.46
N ASP A 136 17.14 -0.93 24.38
CA ASP A 136 16.18 -2.05 24.40
C ASP A 136 16.69 -3.21 25.27
N VAL A 137 17.98 -3.54 25.22
CA VAL A 137 18.60 -4.56 26.07
C VAL A 137 18.63 -4.12 27.54
N SER A 138 18.91 -2.84 27.81
CA SER A 138 18.88 -2.28 29.17
C SER A 138 17.48 -2.42 29.79
N GLY A 139 16.43 -2.03 29.05
CA GLY A 139 15.05 -2.17 29.53
C GLY A 139 14.65 -3.62 29.79
N LEU A 140 15.14 -4.57 28.99
CA LEU A 140 14.91 -6.00 29.22
C LEU A 140 15.61 -6.51 30.48
N LEU A 141 16.85 -6.08 30.74
CA LEU A 141 17.60 -6.44 31.95
C LEU A 141 16.94 -5.88 33.21
N GLU A 142 16.50 -4.62 33.19
CA GLU A 142 15.75 -3.99 34.29
C GLU A 142 14.46 -4.75 34.60
N GLY A 143 13.71 -5.16 33.57
CA GLY A 143 12.51 -5.99 33.73
C GLY A 143 12.79 -7.33 34.42
N ARG A 144 13.93 -7.96 34.12
CA ARG A 144 14.35 -9.22 34.77
C ARG A 144 14.80 -9.01 36.21
N ILE A 145 15.57 -7.96 36.50
CA ILE A 145 15.98 -7.61 37.88
C ILE A 145 14.73 -7.41 38.75
N ASN A 146 13.74 -6.68 38.24
CA ASN A 146 12.49 -6.44 38.96
C ASN A 146 11.66 -7.72 39.18
N SER A 147 11.62 -8.62 38.21
CA SER A 147 10.93 -9.92 38.38
C SER A 147 11.64 -10.83 39.39
N ALA A 148 12.97 -10.88 39.35
CA ALA A 148 13.77 -11.64 40.30
C ALA A 148 13.63 -11.07 41.72
N ALA A 149 13.63 -9.75 41.88
CA ALA A 149 13.40 -9.08 43.15
C ALA A 149 12.02 -9.45 43.74
N LYS A 150 10.96 -9.42 42.92
CA LYS A 150 9.61 -9.85 43.33
C LYS A 150 9.54 -11.32 43.74
N GLN A 151 10.23 -12.21 43.02
CA GLN A 151 10.28 -13.63 43.40
C GLN A 151 11.02 -13.83 44.73
N ILE A 152 12.13 -13.10 44.95
CA ILE A 152 12.86 -13.14 46.21
C ILE A 152 11.99 -12.63 47.37
N GLU A 153 11.24 -11.55 47.17
CA GLU A 153 10.30 -11.03 48.16
C GLU A 153 9.17 -12.02 48.45
N HIS A 154 8.60 -12.65 47.42
CA HIS A 154 7.59 -13.69 47.56
C HIS A 154 8.11 -14.90 48.36
N ILE A 155 9.36 -15.31 48.14
CA ILE A 155 10.00 -16.40 48.90
C ILE A 155 10.27 -15.98 50.35
N LYS A 156 10.68 -14.71 50.58
CA LYS A 156 10.93 -14.16 51.92
C LYS A 156 9.64 -13.95 52.74
N SER A 157 8.51 -13.67 52.08
CA SER A 157 7.21 -13.39 52.72
C SER A 157 6.33 -14.63 52.97
N GLY A 158 6.77 -15.83 52.55
CA GLY A 158 5.93 -17.03 52.56
C GLY A 158 6.67 -18.33 52.89
N GLY A 159 7.46 -18.32 53.96
CA GLY A 159 8.05 -19.50 54.59
C GLY A 159 7.39 -19.89 55.92
N VAL A 160 6.05 -19.84 56.01
CA VAL A 160 5.29 -20.48 57.10
C VAL A 160 4.17 -21.30 56.46
N ARG A 161 4.45 -22.58 56.17
CA ARG A 161 3.38 -23.57 56.04
C ARG A 161 3.02 -23.99 57.45
N GLY A 162 1.80 -23.64 57.87
CA GLY A 162 1.18 -24.19 59.07
C GLY A 162 1.05 -25.71 58.96
N ASN A 163 1.22 -26.36 60.11
CA ASN A 163 0.89 -27.77 60.37
C ASN A 163 -0.53 -28.13 59.94
#